data_AF-A0A821NHW3-F1
#
_entry.id   AF-A0A821NHW3-F1
#
_cell.length_a   1.000
_cell.length_b   1.000
_cell.length_c   1.000
_cell.angle_alpha   90.00
_cell.angle_beta   90.00
_cell.angle_gamma   90.00
#
_symmetry.space_group_name_H-M   'P 1'
#
loop_
_entity.id
_entity.type
_entity.pdbx_description
1 polymer ?
#
loop_
_entity_poly.entity_id
_entity_poly.type
_entity_poly.pdbx_seq_one_letter_code
_entity_poly.pdbx_strand_id
1 'polypeptide(L)'
;MIVVNSVTKYRNKPFAAFIVPKSRNLDWVYSTPAGRQQIIANAKYTTVAFIYLQSDEEYRDLEQVKSEMTNAVLDFKPVYLSDNLQIPFLSSSEGIGQVVVCERSASFIIEDCRYGSDNEWKRR
;
A
#
# COMPACT_ATOMS: atom_id res chain seq x y z
N MET A 1 0.95 -5.39 -8.60
CA MET A 1 1.65 -4.34 -9.40
C MET A 1 2.58 -3.57 -8.46
N ILE A 2 3.81 -3.25 -8.88
CA ILE A 2 4.74 -2.43 -8.08
C ILE A 2 4.99 -1.10 -8.81
N VAL A 3 4.89 0.02 -8.10
CA VAL A 3 5.18 1.36 -8.62
C VAL A 3 6.23 2.00 -7.74
N VAL A 4 7.34 2.43 -8.34
CA VAL A 4 8.44 3.09 -7.62
C VAL A 4 8.37 4.59 -7.84
N ASN A 5 8.38 5.35 -6.75
CA ASN A 5 8.42 6.81 -6.80
C ASN A 5 9.61 7.31 -5.95
N SER A 6 10.38 8.24 -6.52
CA SER A 6 11.55 8.85 -5.87
C SER A 6 11.45 10.37 -5.75
N VAL A 7 11.98 10.91 -4.66
CA VAL A 7 12.15 12.33 -4.37
C VAL A 7 13.58 12.60 -3.91
N THR A 8 14.17 13.72 -4.32
CA THR A 8 15.59 14.06 -4.03
C THR A 8 15.81 14.71 -2.66
N LYS A 9 14.82 14.67 -1.76
CA LYS A 9 14.75 15.55 -0.57
C LYS A 9 15.33 14.93 0.72
N TYR A 10 15.24 13.62 0.89
CA TYR A 10 15.65 12.94 2.13
C TYR A 10 16.95 12.16 1.88
N ARG A 11 18.03 12.43 2.62
CA ARG A 11 19.34 11.76 2.43
C ARG A 11 19.59 10.59 3.38
N ASN A 12 18.88 10.54 4.51
CA ASN A 12 19.15 9.55 5.57
C ASN A 12 18.33 8.26 5.44
N LYS A 13 17.32 8.25 4.56
CA LYS A 13 16.34 7.17 4.43
C LYS A 13 16.17 6.85 2.94
N PRO A 14 17.04 6.03 2.36
CA PRO A 14 17.15 5.90 0.91
C PRO A 14 15.99 5.15 0.27
N PHE A 15 15.47 4.11 0.93
CA PHE A 15 14.50 3.22 0.31
C PHE A 15 13.56 2.59 1.34
N ALA A 16 12.29 2.46 0.99
CA ALA A 16 11.27 1.76 1.77
C ALA A 16 10.24 1.10 0.84
N ALA A 17 9.56 0.08 1.36
CA ALA A 17 8.41 -0.53 0.71
C ALA A 17 7.14 -0.02 1.38
N PHE A 18 6.09 0.27 0.62
CA PHE A 18 4.78 0.63 1.13
C PHE A 18 3.74 -0.35 0.59
N ILE A 19 3.07 -1.07 1.49
CA ILE A 19 1.99 -2.00 1.14
C ILE A 19 0.68 -1.22 1.08
N VAL A 20 0.09 -1.15 -0.11
CA VAL A 20 -1.18 -0.47 -0.32
C VAL A 20 -2.32 -1.39 0.15
N PRO A 21 -3.16 -0.97 1.10
CA PRO A 21 -4.30 -1.77 1.53
C PRO A 21 -5.29 -1.96 0.38
N LYS A 22 -5.78 -3.20 0.22
CA LYS A 22 -6.68 -3.57 -0.90
C LYS A 22 -7.92 -2.70 -0.98
N SER A 23 -8.61 -2.48 0.14
CA SER A 23 -9.87 -1.72 0.17
C SER A 23 -9.74 -0.26 -0.24
N ARG A 24 -8.52 0.28 -0.23
CA ARG A 24 -8.22 1.69 -0.53
C ARG A 24 -7.22 1.86 -1.66
N ASN A 25 -6.90 0.82 -2.43
CA ASN A 25 -5.97 0.98 -3.55
C ASN A 25 -6.43 2.05 -4.56
N LEU A 26 -7.75 2.27 -4.67
CA LEU A 26 -8.40 3.30 -5.48
C LEU A 26 -8.42 4.71 -4.86
N ASP A 27 -8.09 4.87 -3.58
CA ASP A 27 -8.03 6.20 -2.98
C ASP A 27 -6.98 7.05 -3.69
N TRP A 28 -7.31 8.33 -3.87
CA TRP A 28 -6.47 9.29 -4.59
C TRP A 28 -5.02 9.30 -4.11
N VAL A 29 -4.82 9.11 -2.79
CA VAL A 29 -3.50 9.11 -2.14
C VAL A 29 -2.60 7.98 -2.62
N TYR A 30 -3.18 6.85 -3.04
CA TYR A 30 -2.44 5.70 -3.56
C TYR A 30 -2.49 5.64 -5.09
N SER A 31 -3.62 5.95 -5.70
CA SER A 31 -3.82 5.84 -7.15
C SER A 31 -3.09 6.92 -7.95
N THR A 32 -2.94 8.14 -7.42
CA THR A 32 -2.33 9.25 -8.17
C THR A 32 -0.86 9.49 -7.83
N PRO A 33 -0.04 10.00 -8.78
CA PRO A 33 1.34 10.38 -8.50
C PRO A 33 1.46 11.45 -7.41
N ALA A 34 0.56 12.46 -7.42
CA ALA A 34 0.55 13.53 -6.42
C ALA A 34 0.22 13.01 -5.01
N GLY A 35 -0.72 12.07 -4.91
CA GLY A 35 -1.03 11.36 -3.66
C GLY A 35 0.17 10.60 -3.11
N ARG A 36 0.83 9.81 -3.97
CA ARG A 36 2.02 9.04 -3.57
C ARG A 36 3.16 9.94 -3.10
N GLN A 37 3.33 11.11 -3.71
CA GLN A 37 4.31 12.10 -3.25
C GLN A 37 4.04 12.59 -1.81
N GLN A 38 2.77 12.74 -1.41
CA GLN A 38 2.44 13.08 -0.03
C GLN A 38 2.84 11.97 0.95
N ILE A 39 2.61 10.71 0.58
CA ILE A 39 3.03 9.56 1.42
C ILE A 39 4.55 9.55 1.59
N ILE A 40 5.30 9.74 0.51
CA ILE A 40 6.77 9.79 0.55
C ILE A 40 7.25 10.95 1.42
N ALA A 41 6.63 12.13 1.29
CA ALA A 41 6.97 13.31 2.08
C ALA A 41 6.73 13.10 3.58
N ASN A 42 5.63 12.44 3.94
CA ASN A 42 5.30 12.10 5.33
C ASN A 42 6.22 11.00 5.89
N ALA A 43 6.53 9.98 5.09
CA ALA A 43 7.40 8.89 5.49
C ALA A 43 8.89 9.30 5.56
N LYS A 44 9.26 10.41 4.89
CA LYS A 44 10.61 10.99 4.82
C LYS A 44 11.65 10.05 4.20
N TYR A 45 11.27 9.33 3.14
CA TYR A 45 12.16 8.46 2.35
C TYR A 45 12.48 9.08 0.99
N THR A 46 13.66 8.78 0.45
CA THR A 46 14.07 9.18 -0.90
C THR A 46 13.25 8.43 -1.94
N THR A 47 13.18 7.10 -1.83
CA THR A 47 12.47 6.25 -2.78
C THR A 47 11.53 5.32 -2.03
N VAL A 48 10.31 5.19 -2.53
CA VAL A 48 9.32 4.28 -1.97
C VAL A 48 8.75 3.41 -3.08
N ALA A 49 8.77 2.10 -2.87
CA ALA A 49 8.12 1.12 -3.72
C ALA A 49 6.70 0.86 -3.19
N PHE A 50 5.69 1.25 -3.96
CA PHE A 50 4.28 1.01 -3.66
C PHE A 50 3.86 -0.34 -4.22
N ILE A 51 3.43 -1.24 -3.33
CA ILE A 51 3.02 -2.60 -3.65
C ILE A 51 1.50 -2.64 -3.64
N TYR A 52 0.90 -2.86 -4.82
CA TYR A 52 -0.52 -3.06 -4.99
C TYR A 52 -0.79 -4.56 -5.04
N LEU A 53 -1.44 -5.07 -3.99
CA LEU A 53 -1.91 -6.44 -3.88
C LEU A 53 -3.05 -6.67 -4.86
N GLN A 54 -3.08 -7.81 -5.55
CA GLN A 54 -4.16 -8.16 -6.47
C GLN A 54 -5.37 -8.71 -5.70
N SER A 55 -6.59 -8.47 -6.19
CA SER A 55 -7.82 -8.93 -5.52
C SER A 55 -7.87 -10.45 -5.37
N ASP A 56 -7.30 -11.20 -6.31
CA ASP A 56 -7.34 -12.67 -6.35
C ASP A 56 -6.42 -13.36 -5.31
N GLU A 57 -5.49 -12.62 -4.69
CA GLU A 57 -4.52 -13.20 -3.76
C GLU A 57 -4.97 -13.09 -2.29
N GLU A 58 -5.34 -14.20 -1.67
CA GLU A 58 -5.66 -14.24 -0.24
C GLU A 58 -4.39 -14.31 0.62
N TYR A 59 -3.90 -13.15 1.04
CA TYR A 59 -2.82 -13.05 2.01
C TYR A 59 -3.38 -13.23 3.43
N ARG A 60 -2.94 -14.26 4.14
CA ARG A 60 -3.39 -14.52 5.53
C ARG A 60 -2.81 -13.50 6.51
N ASP A 61 -1.56 -13.13 6.30
CA ASP A 61 -0.79 -12.32 7.23
C ASP A 61 0.14 -11.34 6.51
N LEU A 62 0.40 -10.22 7.18
CA LEU A 62 1.35 -9.21 6.71
C LEU A 62 2.77 -9.77 6.56
N GLU A 63 3.15 -10.71 7.42
CA GLU A 63 4.47 -11.35 7.35
C GLU A 63 4.64 -12.19 6.09
N GLN A 64 3.58 -12.85 5.62
CA GLN A 64 3.60 -13.59 4.36
C GLN A 64 3.84 -12.64 3.18
N VAL A 65 3.09 -11.54 3.12
CA VAL A 65 3.28 -10.49 2.10
C VAL A 65 4.72 -9.97 2.13
N LYS A 66 5.24 -9.65 3.32
CA LYS A 66 6.61 -9.14 3.48
C LYS A 66 7.64 -10.15 2.98
N SER A 67 7.50 -11.42 3.31
CA SER A 67 8.46 -12.46 2.91
C SER A 67 8.51 -12.61 1.39
N GLU A 68 7.36 -12.67 0.72
CA GLU A 68 7.29 -12.82 -0.74
C GLU A 68 7.73 -11.55 -1.46
N MET A 69 7.29 -10.39 -0.97
CA MET A 69 7.59 -9.11 -1.59
C MET A 69 9.01 -8.64 -1.31
N THR A 70 9.69 -9.11 -0.26
CA THR A 70 11.10 -8.75 0.00
C THR A 70 11.96 -9.03 -1.22
N ASN A 71 11.86 -10.23 -1.79
CA ASN A 71 12.64 -10.60 -2.97
C ASN A 71 12.28 -9.74 -4.19
N ALA A 72 10.98 -9.51 -4.42
CA ALA A 72 10.54 -8.68 -5.55
C ALA A 72 10.99 -7.22 -5.40
N VAL A 73 10.92 -6.65 -4.20
CA VAL A 73 11.25 -5.25 -3.91
C VAL A 73 12.75 -4.99 -3.90
N LEU A 74 13.57 -5.99 -3.55
CA LEU A 74 15.03 -5.93 -3.64
C LEU A 74 15.50 -5.62 -5.07
N ASP A 75 14.82 -6.13 -6.08
CA ASP A 75 15.14 -5.87 -7.50
C ASP A 75 14.93 -4.40 -7.89
N PHE A 76 14.04 -3.69 -7.18
CA PHE A 76 13.75 -2.27 -7.38
C PHE A 76 14.62 -1.34 -6.52
N LYS A 77 15.55 -1.88 -5.73
CA LYS A 77 16.43 -1.05 -4.91
C LYS A 77 17.42 -0.28 -5.79
N PRO A 78 17.76 0.97 -5.45
CA PRO A 78 18.85 1.67 -6.09
C PRO A 78 20.18 0.90 -5.98
N VAL A 79 20.95 0.85 -7.08
CA VAL A 79 22.21 0.06 -7.19
C VAL A 79 23.25 0.41 -6.12
N TYR A 80 23.22 1.62 -5.56
CA TYR A 80 24.14 2.04 -4.50
C TYR A 80 23.79 1.48 -3.11
N LEU A 81 22.68 0.76 -2.95
CA LEU A 81 22.28 0.11 -1.69
C LEU A 81 22.72 -1.35 -1.64
N SER A 82 23.26 -1.76 -0.49
CA SER A 82 23.68 -3.14 -0.23
C SER A 82 22.52 -4.13 -0.38
N ASP A 83 22.78 -5.33 -0.91
CA ASP A 83 21.81 -6.44 -0.98
C ASP A 83 21.35 -6.94 0.39
N ASN A 84 22.17 -6.73 1.42
CA ASN A 84 21.85 -7.09 2.80
C ASN A 84 21.07 -5.99 3.55
N LEU A 85 20.56 -4.98 2.85
CA LEU A 85 19.79 -3.91 3.50
C LEU A 85 18.41 -4.42 3.92
N GLN A 86 18.08 -4.28 5.20
CA GLN A 86 16.72 -4.51 5.66
C GLN A 86 15.81 -3.38 5.16
N ILE A 87 14.89 -3.73 4.25
CA ILE A 87 13.92 -2.79 3.69
C ILE A 87 12.76 -2.63 4.68
N PRO A 88 12.50 -1.42 5.21
CA PRO A 88 11.36 -1.20 6.06
C PRO A 88 10.07 -1.27 5.22
N PHE A 89 9.16 -2.14 5.63
CA PHE A 89 7.80 -2.21 5.10
C PHE A 89 6.87 -1.31 5.90
N LEU A 90 6.30 -0.33 5.20
CA LEU A 90 5.32 0.61 5.71
C LEU A 90 3.92 0.12 5.30
N SER A 91 2.97 0.23 6.21
CA SER A 91 1.55 0.04 5.94
C SER A 91 0.76 1.15 6.62
N SER A 92 -0.44 1.42 6.14
CA SER A 92 -1.40 2.22 6.91
C SER A 92 -1.83 1.42 8.15
N SER A 93 -2.22 2.11 9.22
CA SER A 93 -2.77 1.49 10.45
C SER A 93 -4.16 0.86 10.25
N GLU A 94 -4.82 1.14 9.12
CA GLU A 94 -6.01 0.42 8.66
C GLU A 94 -5.54 -0.89 8.00
N GLY A 95 -5.95 -2.03 8.58
CA GLY A 95 -5.37 -3.36 8.38
C GLY A 95 -5.14 -3.81 6.92
N ILE A 96 -4.21 -4.76 6.77
CA ILE A 96 -3.90 -5.37 5.47
C ILE A 96 -5.01 -6.36 5.12
N GLY A 97 -5.70 -6.11 4.01
CA GLY A 97 -6.49 -7.14 3.33
C GLY A 97 -7.92 -7.37 3.84
N GLN A 98 -8.38 -6.72 4.92
CA GLN A 98 -9.81 -6.77 5.27
C GLN A 98 -10.60 -5.86 4.34
N VAL A 99 -11.03 -6.40 3.22
CA VAL A 99 -12.14 -5.85 2.46
C VAL A 99 -13.41 -6.27 3.20
N VAL A 100 -14.02 -5.35 3.95
CA VAL A 100 -15.35 -5.59 4.50
C VAL A 100 -16.33 -5.54 3.33
N VAL A 101 -16.78 -6.71 2.88
CA VAL A 101 -17.85 -6.84 1.88
C VAL A 101 -19.18 -6.76 2.61
N CYS A 102 -19.93 -5.70 2.37
CA CYS A 102 -21.19 -5.44 3.09
C CYS A 102 -22.39 -6.06 2.38
N GLU A 103 -22.36 -6.07 1.05
CA GLU A 103 -23.45 -6.59 0.24
C GLU A 103 -22.91 -7.15 -1.08
N ARG A 104 -23.33 -8.39 -1.38
CA ARG A 104 -22.99 -9.08 -2.61
C ARG A 104 -24.28 -9.37 -3.37
N SER A 105 -24.54 -8.59 -4.41
CA SER A 105 -25.62 -8.86 -5.38
C SER A 105 -25.06 -9.59 -6.59
N ALA A 106 -25.93 -10.28 -7.35
CA ALA A 106 -25.52 -11.07 -8.52
C ALA A 106 -24.78 -10.26 -9.61
N SER A 107 -24.87 -8.93 -9.59
CA SER A 107 -24.28 -8.02 -10.57
C SER A 107 -23.26 -7.02 -10.02
N PHE A 108 -23.12 -6.88 -8.68
CA PHE A 108 -22.15 -5.95 -8.09
C PHE A 108 -21.80 -6.33 -6.64
N ILE A 109 -20.60 -5.94 -6.22
CA ILE A 109 -20.06 -6.14 -4.87
C ILE A 109 -19.82 -4.76 -4.26
N ILE A 110 -20.35 -4.53 -3.06
CA ILE A 110 -20.09 -3.30 -2.29
C ILE A 110 -19.02 -3.59 -1.24
N GLU A 111 -17.88 -2.93 -1.39
CA GLU A 111 -16.67 -3.03 -0.56
C GLU A 111 -16.48 -1.73 0.25
N ASP A 112 -15.90 -1.80 1.46
CA ASP A 112 -15.49 -0.64 2.31
C ASP A 112 -16.63 0.21 2.92
N CYS A 113 -17.71 -0.40 3.45
CA CYS A 113 -18.71 0.38 4.21
C CYS A 113 -18.24 0.64 5.64
N ARG A 114 -18.17 1.91 6.04
CA ARG A 114 -18.06 2.29 7.46
C ARG A 114 -19.45 2.28 8.10
N TYR A 115 -19.56 1.65 9.27
CA TYR A 115 -20.74 1.79 10.14
C TYR A 115 -20.76 3.25 10.64
N GLY A 116 -21.56 4.09 10.00
CA GLY A 116 -21.87 5.40 10.58
C GLY A 116 -22.64 5.16 11.88
N SER A 117 -22.26 5.79 12.98
CA SER A 117 -22.92 5.67 14.29
C SER A 117 -24.40 6.12 14.31
N ASP A 118 -25.02 6.36 13.15
CA ASP A 118 -26.31 7.02 12.97
C ASP A 118 -27.19 6.36 11.89
N ASN A 119 -27.02 5.06 11.59
CA ASN A 119 -27.89 4.29 10.68
C ASN A 119 -28.11 4.88 9.26
N GLU A 120 -27.31 5.83 8.80
CA GLU A 120 -27.45 6.43 7.48
C GLU A 120 -26.29 6.07 6.53
N TRP A 121 -26.67 5.48 5.40
CA TRP A 121 -25.77 5.19 4.28
C TRP A 121 -25.44 6.49 3.54
N LYS A 122 -24.20 6.98 3.63
CA LYS A 122 -23.73 8.10 2.81
C LYS A 122 -22.87 7.59 1.67
N ARG A 123 -23.33 7.78 0.43
CA ARG A 123 -22.53 7.57 -0.79
C ARG A 123 -21.52 8.72 -0.92
N ARG A 124 -20.29 8.38 -1.29
CA ARG A 124 -19.24 9.35 -1.63
C ARG A 124 -19.54 10.01 -2.98
#